data_AF-W1Y1J5-F1
#
_entry.id   AF-W1Y1J5-F1
#
_cell.length_a   1.000
_cell.length_b   1.000
_cell.length_c   1.000
_cell.angle_alpha   90.00
_cell.angle_beta   90.00
_cell.angle_gamma   90.00
#
_symmetry.space_group_name_H-M   'P 1'
#
loop_
_entity.id
_entity.type
_entity.pdbx_description
1 polymer ?
#
loop_
_entity_poly.entity_id
_entity_poly.type
_entity_poly.pdbx_seq_one_letter_code
_entity_poly.pdbx_strand_id
1 'polypeptide(L)'
;PEFVRGMVMVKKAAAMANKELQTIPKSVANAIIAACDEVLNNGKCMDQFPVDVYQGGAGTSVNMNTNEVLANIGLELMGHQKGEYQYLNPND
;
A
#
# COMPACT_ATOMS: atom_id res chain seq x y z
N PRO A 1 -3.07 5.80 -13.52
CA PRO A 1 -4.13 4.98 -14.16
C PRO A 1 -5.25 4.66 -13.17
N GLU A 2 -6.50 4.59 -13.64
CA GLU A 2 -7.67 4.44 -12.74
C GLU A 2 -7.70 3.12 -11.98
N PHE A 3 -7.28 2.01 -12.59
CA PHE A 3 -7.27 0.71 -11.91
C PHE A 3 -6.33 0.67 -10.69
N VAL A 4 -5.11 1.21 -10.85
CA VAL A 4 -4.14 1.35 -9.74
C VAL A 4 -4.69 2.26 -8.66
N ARG A 5 -5.29 3.40 -9.03
CA ARG A 5 -5.93 4.32 -8.06
C ARG A 5 -7.04 3.62 -7.29
N GLY A 6 -7.86 2.82 -7.96
CA GLY A 6 -8.89 1.99 -7.32
C GLY A 6 -8.33 1.00 -6.31
N MET A 7 -7.26 0.26 -6.67
CA MET A 7 -6.58 -0.65 -5.74
C MET A 7 -6.06 0.07 -4.49
N VAL A 8 -5.45 1.24 -4.67
CA VAL A 8 -4.93 2.06 -3.56
C VAL A 8 -6.07 2.60 -2.69
N MET A 9 -7.19 3.02 -3.27
CA MET A 9 -8.38 3.45 -2.50
C MET A 9 -8.92 2.31 -1.63
N VAL A 10 -8.97 1.08 -2.14
CA VAL A 10 -9.39 -0.09 -1.36
C VAL A 10 -8.44 -0.33 -0.18
N LYS A 11 -7.12 -0.24 -0.41
CA LYS A 11 -6.13 -0.39 0.67
C LYS A 11 -6.23 0.71 1.72
N LYS A 12 -6.46 1.95 1.31
CA LYS A 12 -6.71 3.08 2.22
C LYS A 12 -7.94 2.82 3.09
N ALA A 13 -9.05 2.41 2.49
CA ALA A 13 -10.28 2.10 3.21
C ALA A 13 -10.08 0.95 4.22
N ALA A 14 -9.39 -0.12 3.82
CA ALA A 14 -9.07 -1.23 4.71
C ALA A 14 -8.19 -0.79 5.90
N ALA A 15 -7.17 0.03 5.67
CA ALA A 15 -6.32 0.56 6.74
C ALA A 15 -7.10 1.46 7.71
N MET A 16 -8.02 2.29 7.20
CA MET A 16 -8.91 3.11 8.04
C MET A 16 -9.84 2.26 8.90
N ALA A 17 -10.45 1.22 8.33
CA ALA A 17 -11.31 0.30 9.08
C ALA A 17 -10.51 -0.47 10.14
N ASN A 18 -9.33 -1.00 9.80
CA ASN A 18 -8.47 -1.70 10.75
C ASN A 18 -7.99 -0.79 11.90
N LYS A 19 -7.73 0.49 11.61
CA LYS A 19 -7.41 1.50 12.64
C LYS A 19 -8.56 1.72 13.61
N GLU A 20 -9.79 1.82 13.09
CA GLU A 20 -11.00 2.02 13.89
C GLU A 20 -11.30 0.80 14.76
N LEU A 21 -11.17 -0.40 14.20
CA LEU A 21 -11.35 -1.67 14.90
C LEU A 21 -10.15 -2.07 15.78
N GLN A 22 -9.06 -1.30 15.74
CA GLN A 22 -7.82 -1.54 16.50
C GLN A 22 -7.20 -2.92 16.23
N THR A 23 -7.39 -3.47 15.03
CA THR A 23 -6.83 -4.77 14.62
C THR A 23 -5.34 -4.68 14.25
N ILE A 24 -4.85 -3.47 13.96
CA ILE A 24 -3.44 -3.17 13.73
C ILE A 24 -3.01 -1.93 14.55
N PRO A 25 -1.72 -1.74 14.84
CA PRO A 25 -1.24 -0.56 15.53
C PRO A 25 -1.61 0.73 14.78
N LYS A 26 -2.03 1.76 15.52
CA LYS A 26 -2.42 3.05 14.93
C LYS A 26 -1.29 3.70 14.10
N SER A 27 -0.03 3.51 14.51
CA SER A 27 1.15 4.00 13.78
C SER A 27 1.26 3.34 12.40
N VAL A 28 1.13 2.02 12.33
CA VAL A 28 1.13 1.23 11.09
C VAL A 28 -0.01 1.67 10.18
N ALA A 29 -1.23 1.75 10.72
CA ALA A 29 -2.38 2.20 9.94
C ALA A 29 -2.20 3.63 9.37
N ASN A 30 -1.67 4.54 10.18
CA ASN A 30 -1.40 5.91 9.74
C ASN A 30 -0.32 5.95 8.64
N ALA A 31 0.72 5.13 8.73
CA ALA A 31 1.75 5.04 7.69
C ALA A 31 1.16 4.52 6.36
N ILE A 32 0.31 3.50 6.40
CA ILE A 32 -0.38 2.98 5.20
C ILE A 32 -1.30 4.06 4.61
N ILE A 33 -2.10 4.74 5.44
CA ILE A 33 -3.01 5.79 4.98
C ILE A 33 -2.22 6.93 4.31
N ALA A 34 -1.12 7.37 4.91
CA ALA A 34 -0.25 8.41 4.36
C ALA A 34 0.41 7.95 3.04
N ALA A 35 0.86 6.69 2.96
CA ALA A 35 1.39 6.12 1.73
C ALA A 35 0.35 6.09 0.61
N CYS A 36 -0.89 5.71 0.92
CA CYS A 36 -2.00 5.78 -0.04
C CYS A 36 -2.24 7.22 -0.51
N ASP A 37 -2.18 8.20 0.39
CA ASP A 37 -2.35 9.61 0.04
C ASP A 37 -1.23 10.14 -0.86
N GLU A 38 0.02 9.72 -0.67
CA GLU A 38 1.12 10.05 -1.58
C GLU A 38 0.88 9.51 -3.00
N VAL A 39 0.36 8.28 -3.12
CA VAL A 39 0.06 7.70 -4.43
C VAL A 39 -1.15 8.39 -5.08
N LEU A 40 -2.23 8.62 -4.31
CA LEU A 40 -3.47 9.18 -4.85
C LEU A 40 -3.36 10.67 -5.18
N ASN A 41 -2.74 11.47 -4.31
CA ASN A 41 -2.72 12.92 -4.45
C ASN A 41 -1.50 13.39 -5.24
N ASN A 42 -0.33 12.81 -4.98
CA ASN A 42 0.94 13.27 -5.57
C ASN A 42 1.41 12.38 -6.73
N GLY A 43 0.76 11.23 -6.97
CA GLY A 43 1.19 10.30 -8.01
C GLY A 43 2.56 9.66 -7.71
N LYS A 44 2.93 9.52 -6.43
CA LYS A 44 4.21 8.94 -6.04
C LYS A 44 4.29 7.48 -6.51
N CYS A 45 5.42 7.11 -7.12
CA CYS A 45 5.75 5.74 -7.55
C CYS A 45 4.72 5.09 -8.51
N MET A 46 4.03 5.87 -9.35
CA MET A 46 3.06 5.33 -10.32
C MET A 46 3.70 4.43 -11.39
N ASP A 47 5.01 4.50 -11.57
CA ASP A 47 5.84 3.64 -12.40
C ASP A 47 6.16 2.27 -11.75
N GLN A 48 5.89 2.10 -10.45
CA GLN A 48 6.16 0.88 -9.68
C GLN A 48 5.00 -0.12 -9.68
N PHE A 49 4.11 0.00 -10.66
CA PHE A 49 3.01 -0.94 -10.90
C PHE A 49 3.18 -1.67 -12.24
N PRO A 50 4.22 -2.50 -12.43
CA PRO A 50 4.57 -3.09 -13.72
C PRO A 50 3.78 -4.36 -14.05
N VAL A 51 2.90 -4.83 -13.17
CA VAL A 51 2.17 -6.10 -13.36
C VAL A 51 1.28 -6.00 -14.59
N ASP A 52 1.48 -6.95 -15.51
CA ASP A 52 0.75 -7.01 -16.77
C ASP A 52 -0.75 -7.31 -16.57
N VAL A 53 -1.59 -6.77 -17.44
CA VAL A 53 -3.05 -7.00 -17.45
C VAL A 53 -3.42 -8.47 -17.70
N TYR A 54 -2.54 -9.24 -18.37
CA TYR A 54 -2.72 -10.67 -18.65
C TYR A 54 -2.19 -11.59 -17.54
N GLN A 55 -1.92 -11.07 -16.34
CA GLN A 55 -1.53 -11.91 -15.21
C GLN A 55 -2.54 -13.04 -14.93
N GLY A 56 -2.02 -14.20 -14.53
CA GLY A 56 -2.83 -15.27 -13.94
C GLY A 56 -3.18 -15.01 -12.47
N GLY A 57 -3.96 -15.89 -11.86
CA GLY A 57 -4.15 -15.90 -10.40
C GLY A 57 -5.17 -14.89 -9.86
N ALA A 58 -6.21 -14.57 -10.62
CA ALA A 58 -7.37 -13.79 -10.16
C ALA A 58 -7.04 -12.41 -9.54
N GLY A 59 -5.90 -11.81 -9.91
CA GLY A 59 -5.47 -10.50 -9.42
C GLY A 59 -4.56 -10.54 -8.19
N THR A 60 -4.13 -11.71 -7.69
CA THR A 60 -3.21 -11.81 -6.55
C THR A 60 -1.94 -11.00 -6.77
N SER A 61 -1.35 -11.01 -7.96
CA SER A 61 -0.09 -10.30 -8.23
C SER A 61 -0.27 -8.78 -8.19
N VAL A 62 -1.38 -8.25 -8.72
CA VAL A 62 -1.70 -6.80 -8.59
C VAL A 62 -1.99 -6.41 -7.14
N ASN A 63 -2.69 -7.26 -6.39
CA ASN A 63 -2.93 -7.03 -4.97
C ASN A 63 -1.61 -6.96 -4.19
N MET A 64 -0.70 -7.91 -4.42
CA MET A 64 0.61 -7.95 -3.76
C MET A 64 1.52 -6.81 -4.20
N ASN A 65 1.55 -6.47 -5.49
CA ASN A 65 2.31 -5.32 -5.96
C ASN A 65 1.81 -4.02 -5.30
N THR A 66 0.50 -3.85 -5.14
CA THR A 66 -0.06 -2.69 -4.41
C THR A 66 0.39 -2.69 -2.95
N ASN A 67 0.33 -3.84 -2.28
CA ASN A 67 0.80 -3.99 -0.90
C ASN A 67 2.28 -3.60 -0.73
N GLU A 68 3.16 -4.13 -1.58
CA GLU A 68 4.59 -3.91 -1.51
C GLU A 68 4.97 -2.46 -1.81
N VAL A 69 4.33 -1.82 -2.80
CA VAL A 69 4.56 -0.40 -3.11
C VAL A 69 4.16 0.48 -1.92
N LEU A 70 2.96 0.25 -1.37
CA LEU A 70 2.48 1.03 -0.23
C LEU A 70 3.31 0.81 1.04
N ALA A 71 3.73 -0.43 1.31
CA ALA A 71 4.61 -0.74 2.44
C ALA A 71 5.94 0.01 2.32
N ASN A 72 6.56 0.01 1.14
CA ASN A 72 7.83 0.70 0.94
C ASN A 72 7.72 2.23 0.98
N ILE A 73 6.63 2.81 0.47
CA ILE A 73 6.36 4.24 0.64
C ILE A 73 6.14 4.56 2.13
N GLY A 74 5.39 3.74 2.85
CA GLY A 74 5.15 3.90 4.28
C GLY A 74 6.45 3.83 5.09
N LEU A 75 7.35 2.90 4.77
CA LEU A 75 8.68 2.79 5.38
C LEU A 75 9.50 4.08 5.18
N GLU A 76 9.55 4.62 3.95
CA GLU A 76 10.23 5.90 3.70
C GLU A 76 9.64 7.05 4.54
N LEU A 77 8.31 7.13 4.64
CA LEU A 77 7.63 8.16 5.45
C LEU A 77 7.90 8.02 6.95
N MET A 78 8.17 6.79 7.40
CA MET A 78 8.57 6.49 8.78
C MET A 78 10.07 6.69 9.03
N GLY A 79 10.86 7.00 8.00
CA GLY A 79 12.32 7.16 8.10
C GLY A 79 13.10 5.84 8.03
N HIS A 80 12.47 4.77 7.57
CA HIS A 80 13.07 3.45 7.37
C HIS A 80 13.52 3.24 5.91
N GLN A 81 14.41 2.27 5.71
CA GLN A 81 14.81 1.84 4.38
C GLN A 81 13.74 0.92 3.77
N LYS A 82 13.68 0.91 2.44
CA LYS A 82 12.82 -0.03 1.69
C LYS A 82 13.21 -1.47 2.02
N GLY A 83 12.21 -2.32 2.19
CA GLY A 83 12.40 -3.73 2.54
C GLY A 83 12.58 -4.02 4.02
N GLU A 84 12.60 -3.01 4.90
CA GLU A 84 12.60 -3.22 6.36
C GLU A 84 11.20 -3.60 6.88
N TYR A 85 10.67 -4.73 6.39
CA TYR A 85 9.30 -5.19 6.63
C TYR A 85 9.01 -5.57 8.09
N GLN A 86 10.02 -5.60 8.96
CA GLN A 86 9.81 -5.68 10.41
C GLN A 86 9.09 -4.46 10.99
N TYR A 87 9.09 -3.32 10.28
CA TYR A 87 8.40 -2.10 10.70
C TYR A 87 7.05 -1.89 10.00
N LEU A 88 6.91 -2.37 8.76
CA LEU A 88 5.68 -2.33 7.99
C LEU A 88 5.68 -3.47 6.96
N ASN A 89 4.89 -4.50 7.22
CA ASN A 89 4.82 -5.70 6.39
C ASN A 89 3.77 -5.51 5.28
N PRO A 90 4.03 -5.95 4.03
CA PRO A 90 3.04 -5.90 2.96
C PRO A 90 1.82 -6.83 3.19
N ASN A 91 1.92 -7.84 4.05
CA ASN A 91 0.85 -8.81 4.31
C ASN A 91 0.18 -8.63 5.68
N ASP A 92 0.93 -8.24 6.70
CA ASP A 92 0.49 -8.15 8.10
C ASP A 92 0.24 -6.69 8.53
#